data_AF-A0A2A5FMC4-F1
#
_entry.id   AF-A0A2A5FMC4-F1
#
_cell.length_a   1.000
_cell.length_b   1.000
_cell.length_c   1.000
_cell.angle_alpha   90.00
_cell.angle_beta   90.00
_cell.angle_gamma   90.00
#
_symmetry.space_group_name_H-M   'P 1'
#
loop_
_entity.id
_entity.type
_entity.pdbx_description
1 polymer ?
#
loop_
_entity_poly.entity_id
_entity_poly.type
_entity_poly.pdbx_seq_one_letter_code
_entity_poly.pdbx_strand_id
1 'polypeptide(L)'
;MTRLEASQNSQKPKFNSKVKISKTALRFAGLGTTLAASIGLGAFGGRKLDEYMGAEKPLGTAAGALIGLGVGMWSVLRNIQSK
;
A
#
# COMPACT_ATOMS: atom_id res chain seq x y z
N MET A 1 -16.83 52.85 -5.68
CA MET A 1 -17.15 51.52 -5.11
C MET A 1 -16.75 50.49 -6.15
N THR A 2 -15.46 50.25 -6.43
CA THR A 2 -14.42 49.57 -5.63
C THR A 2 -14.81 48.17 -5.16
N ARG A 3 -14.13 47.17 -5.75
CA ARG A 3 -14.04 45.74 -5.37
C ARG A 3 -15.41 45.04 -5.41
N LEU A 4 -15.60 43.96 -6.14
CA LEU A 4 -15.00 42.66 -5.87
C LEU A 4 -15.12 41.79 -7.13
N GLU A 5 -14.24 41.98 -8.12
CA GLU A 5 -13.85 40.85 -8.96
C GLU A 5 -13.02 39.93 -8.08
N ALA A 6 -13.71 39.05 -7.35
CA ALA A 6 -13.11 37.96 -6.62
C ALA A 6 -12.48 37.03 -7.66
N SER A 7 -11.21 37.30 -7.92
CA SER A 7 -10.26 36.47 -8.66
C SER A 7 -10.11 35.13 -7.94
N GLN A 8 -11.09 34.23 -8.11
CA GLN A 8 -10.94 32.81 -7.87
C GLN A 8 -10.18 32.22 -9.06
N ASN A 9 -8.92 32.66 -9.19
CA ASN A 9 -7.86 31.93 -9.87
C ASN A 9 -7.67 30.62 -9.11
N SER A 10 -8.52 29.63 -9.40
CA SER A 10 -8.30 28.23 -9.05
C SER A 10 -7.12 27.73 -9.86
N GLN A 11 -5.91 28.11 -9.43
CA GLN A 11 -4.66 27.59 -9.94
C GLN A 11 -4.60 26.12 -9.50
N LYS A 12 -5.24 25.24 -10.29
CA LYS A 12 -5.05 23.79 -10.17
C LYS A 12 -3.54 23.55 -10.14
N PRO A 13 -3.00 22.82 -9.15
CA PRO A 13 -1.58 22.57 -9.08
C PRO A 13 -1.16 21.96 -10.42
N LYS A 14 -0.37 22.71 -11.20
CA LYS A 14 0.27 22.21 -12.41
C LYS A 14 1.30 21.20 -11.96
N PHE A 15 0.86 19.96 -11.73
CA PHE A 15 1.74 18.83 -11.49
C PHE A 15 2.59 18.67 -12.76
N ASN A 16 3.82 19.17 -12.70
CA ASN A 16 4.76 19.11 -13.80
C ASN A 16 5.15 17.63 -14.01
N SER A 17 4.40 16.96 -14.89
CA SER A 17 4.34 15.50 -15.07
C SER A 17 5.55 14.89 -15.78
N LYS A 18 6.69 15.57 -15.81
CA LYS A 18 7.92 15.11 -16.46
C LYS A 18 8.92 14.49 -15.48
N VAL A 19 8.45 13.94 -14.36
CA VAL A 19 9.32 13.09 -13.53
C VAL A 19 9.57 11.80 -14.32
N LYS A 20 10.78 11.66 -14.87
CA LYS A 20 11.22 10.43 -15.55
C LYS A 20 11.43 9.33 -14.51
N ILE A 21 10.33 8.79 -13.98
CA ILE A 21 10.38 7.62 -13.10
C ILE A 21 10.88 6.45 -13.95
N SER A 22 11.99 5.85 -13.54
CA SER A 22 12.53 4.70 -14.24
C SER A 22 11.53 3.54 -14.17
N LYS A 23 11.36 2.79 -15.26
CA LYS A 23 10.51 1.58 -15.27
C LYS A 23 10.90 0.61 -14.14
N THR A 24 12.18 0.60 -13.78
CA THR A 24 12.75 -0.16 -12.66
C THR A 24 12.22 0.33 -11.31
N ALA A 25 12.27 1.64 -11.03
CA ALA A 25 11.74 2.20 -9.78
C ALA A 25 10.23 1.95 -9.64
N LEU A 26 9.46 2.13 -10.73
CA LEU A 26 8.03 1.87 -10.72
C LEU A 26 7.71 0.38 -10.50
N ARG A 27 8.52 -0.52 -11.08
CA ARG A 27 8.40 -1.98 -10.83
C ARG A 27 8.66 -2.33 -9.37
N PHE A 28 9.74 -1.83 -8.78
CA PHE A 28 10.03 -2.10 -7.37
C PHE A 28 8.98 -1.49 -6.44
N ALA A 29 8.47 -0.29 -6.75
CA ALA A 29 7.35 0.29 -6.02
C ALA A 29 6.10 -0.60 -6.10
N GLY A 30 5.78 -1.15 -7.27
CA GLY A 30 4.69 -2.12 -7.43
C GLY A 30 4.89 -3.39 -6.62
N LEU A 31 6.08 -4.00 -6.68
CA LEU A 31 6.40 -5.22 -5.92
C LEU A 31 6.34 -4.97 -4.39
N GLY A 32 6.90 -3.86 -3.92
CA GLY A 32 6.85 -3.48 -2.51
C GLY A 32 5.42 -3.18 -2.04
N THR A 33 4.61 -2.54 -2.88
CA THR A 33 3.18 -2.31 -2.59
C THR A 33 2.42 -3.62 -2.48
N THR A 34 2.66 -4.59 -3.37
CA THR A 34 2.05 -5.92 -3.30
C THR A 34 2.43 -6.64 -2.00
N LEU A 35 3.70 -6.59 -1.61
CA LEU A 35 4.17 -7.20 -0.37
C LEU A 35 3.52 -6.53 0.86
N ALA A 36 3.54 -5.19 0.91
CA ALA A 36 2.93 -4.42 2.00
C ALA A 36 1.42 -4.63 2.08
N ALA A 37 0.72 -4.69 0.95
CA ALA A 37 -0.70 -4.99 0.88
C ALA A 37 -1.00 -6.41 1.38
N SER A 38 -0.18 -7.40 1.01
CA SER A 38 -0.36 -8.78 1.45
C SER A 38 -0.16 -8.93 2.97
N ILE A 39 0.87 -8.29 3.53
CA ILE A 39 1.11 -8.26 4.98
C ILE A 39 -0.03 -7.51 5.68
N GLY A 40 -0.45 -6.35 5.17
CA GLY A 40 -1.53 -5.56 5.74
C GLY A 40 -2.86 -6.31 5.75
N LEU A 41 -3.20 -7.00 4.66
CA LEU A 41 -4.38 -7.86 4.57
C LEU A 41 -4.28 -9.06 5.53
N GLY A 42 -3.13 -9.70 5.61
CA GLY A 42 -2.87 -10.80 6.54
C GLY A 42 -2.98 -10.37 8.00
N ALA A 43 -2.39 -9.23 8.36
CA ALA A 43 -2.45 -8.66 9.69
C ALA A 43 -3.86 -8.19 10.06
N PHE A 44 -4.60 -7.58 9.12
CA PHE A 44 -5.98 -7.13 9.36
C PHE A 44 -6.93 -8.33 9.54
N GLY A 45 -6.79 -9.37 8.70
CA GLY A 45 -7.52 -10.62 8.87
C GLY A 45 -7.15 -11.32 10.18
N GLY A 46 -5.86 -11.35 10.53
CA GLY A 46 -5.35 -11.89 11.78
C GLY A 46 -5.87 -11.15 13.01
N ARG A 47 -5.96 -9.82 12.95
CA ARG A 47 -6.52 -8.97 14.02
C ARG A 47 -7.99 -9.27 14.26
N LYS A 48 -8.77 -9.46 13.19
CA LYS A 48 -10.18 -9.83 13.32
C LYS A 48 -10.35 -11.22 13.96
N LEU A 49 -9.44 -12.14 13.66
CA LEU A 49 -9.40 -13.48 14.26
C LEU A 49 -9.00 -13.42 15.74
N ASP A 50 -8.09 -12.53 16.08
CA ASP A 50 -7.62 -12.25 17.44
C ASP A 50 -8.75 -11.73 18.34
N GLU A 51 -9.54 -10.77 17.83
CA GLU A 51 -10.76 -10.29 18.48
C GLU A 51 -11.80 -11.41 18.67
N TYR A 52 -11.94 -12.30 17.69
CA TYR A 52 -12.93 -13.39 17.74
C TYR A 52 -12.55 -14.50 18.73
N MET A 53 -11.25 -14.77 18.89
CA MET A 53 -10.75 -15.76 19.86
C MET A 53 -10.61 -15.21 21.28
N GLY A 54 -10.74 -13.89 21.49
CA GLY A 54 -10.58 -13.27 22.81
C GLY A 54 -9.18 -13.49 23.40
N ALA A 55 -8.18 -13.72 22.55
CA ALA A 55 -6.83 -13.99 23.00
C ALA A 55 -6.22 -12.71 23.59
N GLU A 56 -5.77 -12.74 24.85
CA GLU A 56 -5.05 -11.61 25.49
C GLU A 56 -3.75 -11.22 24.77
N LYS A 57 -3.26 -12.09 23.87
CA LYS A 57 -2.07 -11.85 23.05
C LYS A 57 -2.43 -11.85 21.57
N PRO A 58 -1.84 -10.93 20.78
CA PRO A 58 -2.10 -10.75 19.34
C PRO A 58 -1.54 -11.86 18.45
N LEU A 59 -1.83 -13.12 18.80
CA LEU A 59 -1.34 -14.31 18.14
C LEU A 59 -1.99 -14.47 16.76
N GLY A 60 -3.28 -14.12 16.64
CA GLY A 60 -3.98 -14.15 15.35
C GLY A 60 -3.39 -13.14 14.38
N THR A 61 -3.11 -11.92 14.84
CA THR A 61 -2.47 -10.86 14.06
C THR A 61 -1.06 -11.27 13.63
N ALA A 62 -0.25 -11.83 14.53
CA ALA A 62 1.10 -12.28 14.23
C ALA A 62 1.12 -13.43 13.21
N ALA A 63 0.26 -14.44 13.39
CA ALA A 63 0.12 -15.54 12.44
C ALA A 63 -0.38 -15.05 11.07
N GLY A 64 -1.40 -14.20 11.06
CA GLY A 64 -1.93 -13.60 9.83
C GLY A 64 -0.89 -12.74 9.10
N ALA A 65 -0.11 -11.94 9.82
CA ALA A 65 0.99 -11.16 9.25
C ALA A 65 2.10 -12.05 8.69
N LEU A 66 2.46 -13.15 9.36
CA LEU A 66 3.45 -14.12 8.88
C LEU A 66 2.97 -14.85 7.62
N ILE A 67 1.71 -15.24 7.57
CA ILE A 67 1.09 -15.83 6.37
C ILE A 67 1.06 -14.81 5.24
N GLY A 68 0.62 -13.58 5.51
CA GLY A 68 0.61 -12.48 4.55
C GLY A 68 2.02 -12.14 4.03
N LEU A 69 3.03 -12.20 4.89
CA LEU A 69 4.43 -12.06 4.50
C LEU A 69 4.89 -13.22 3.60
N GLY A 70 4.58 -14.46 3.97
CA GLY A 70 4.96 -15.64 3.17
C GLY A 70 4.32 -15.63 1.78
N VAL A 71 3.02 -15.35 1.70
CA VAL A 71 2.27 -15.24 0.44
C VAL A 71 2.74 -14.04 -0.37
N GLY A 72 2.91 -12.88 0.25
CA GLY A 72 3.42 -11.67 -0.40
C GLY A 72 4.82 -11.88 -0.99
N MET A 73 5.72 -12.48 -0.21
CA MET A 73 7.07 -12.82 -0.65
C MET A 73 7.05 -13.82 -1.81
N TRP A 74 6.23 -14.87 -1.73
CA TRP A 74 6.07 -15.83 -2.83
C TRP A 74 5.54 -15.14 -4.10
N SER A 75 4.56 -14.26 -3.97
CA SER A 75 3.99 -13.51 -5.07
C SER A 75 5.03 -12.61 -5.74
N VAL A 76 5.86 -11.91 -4.95
CA VAL A 76 6.99 -11.09 -5.44
C VAL A 76 8.03 -11.95 -6.14
N LEU A 77 8.48 -13.05 -5.52
CA LEU A 77 9.45 -13.99 -6.10
C LEU A 77 8.96 -14.54 -7.44
N ARG A 78 7.69 -14.95 -7.51
CA ARG A 78 7.08 -15.44 -8.73
C ARG A 78 6.93 -14.35 -9.80
N ASN A 79 6.63 -13.11 -9.40
CA ASN A 79 6.56 -11.98 -10.33
C ASN A 79 7.92 -11.65 -10.95
N ILE A 80 9.00 -11.83 -10.17
CA ILE A 80 10.38 -11.65 -10.64
C ILE A 80 10.84 -12.84 -11.50
N GLN A 81 10.49 -14.09 -11.11
CA GLN A 81 10.87 -15.32 -11.82
C GLN A 81 10.05 -15.60 -13.09
N SER A 82 8.84 -15.07 -13.22
CA SER A 82 7.97 -15.31 -14.39
C SER A 82 8.39 -14.50 -15.63
N LYS A 83 9.70 -14.21 -15.76
CA LYS A 83 10.31 -13.45 -16.84
C LYS A 83 11.40 -14.29 -17.50
#